data_AF-A0A453KCU4-F1
#
_entry.id   AF-A0A453KCU4-F1
#
_cell.length_a   1.000
_cell.length_b   1.000
_cell.length_c   1.000
_cell.angle_alpha   90.00
_cell.angle_beta   90.00
_cell.angle_gamma   90.00
#
_symmetry.space_group_name_H-M   'P 1'
#
loop_
_entity.id
_entity.type
_entity.pdbx_description
1 polymer ?
#
loop_
_entity_poly.entity_id
_entity_poly.type
_entity_poly.pdbx_seq_one_letter_code
_entity_poly.pdbx_strand_id
1 'polypeptide(L)'
;FLFSIYGSSLLLVIHLEHFFVGLVIVDCSATYDTVGVLKDAVDHGCCVVLANKKPLTCAYEDFKKLTSHFRQIRFESTVGAGLPVIASVTRIIASGDPVSRIVGSLSGTLGYVMSELEDGNFFSEVVKTAKALGYTEPDPRDDLSGMDVARKALILARLLGQQISMENINVESLYPSELGPEVMSTTDFLESGLAKLDETIEEKVKAASLRGNVLRYVCVIGNTGCQVGLQEVPKDSALGRLRGSDNVVEIYSRCYESSPLVIQGAGAGNDTTAAGVLADIIDLQDLFQARP
;
A
#
# COMPACT_ATOMS: atom_id res chain seq x y z
N PHE A 1 -19.53 9.07 21.41
CA PHE A 1 -18.72 7.88 21.09
C PHE A 1 -19.28 6.70 21.84
N LEU A 2 -20.02 5.81 21.17
CA LEU A 2 -20.31 4.47 21.70
C LEU A 2 -19.39 3.50 20.96
N PHE A 3 -18.66 2.68 21.71
CA PHE A 3 -17.85 1.59 21.18
C PHE A 3 -18.71 0.33 21.18
N SER A 4 -18.90 -0.30 20.02
CA SER A 4 -19.46 -1.65 19.95
C SER A 4 -18.44 -2.55 19.24
N ILE A 5 -17.93 -3.54 19.97
CA ILE A 5 -16.98 -4.52 19.47
C ILE A 5 -17.78 -5.75 19.03
N TYR A 6 -17.76 -6.08 17.73
CA TYR A 6 -18.28 -7.34 17.21
C TYR A 6 -17.14 -8.23 16.74
N GLY A 7 -16.70 -9.16 17.61
CA GLY A 7 -15.70 -10.17 17.28
C GLY A 7 -14.28 -9.63 17.08
N SER A 8 -13.36 -10.51 16.69
CA SER A 8 -11.91 -10.26 16.52
C SER A 8 -11.54 -9.27 15.40
N SER A 9 -12.53 -8.59 14.81
CA SER A 9 -12.38 -7.56 13.77
C SER A 9 -12.95 -6.25 14.32
N LEU A 10 -12.11 -5.23 14.48
CA LEU A 10 -12.53 -3.95 15.02
C LEU A 10 -13.33 -3.16 13.95
N LEU A 11 -14.66 -3.32 13.94
CA LEU A 11 -15.58 -2.47 13.18
C LEU A 11 -16.06 -1.34 14.12
N LEU A 12 -15.71 -0.08 13.83
CA LEU A 12 -16.21 1.05 14.62
C LEU A 12 -17.52 1.54 14.00
N VAL A 13 -18.64 1.28 14.67
CA VAL A 13 -19.96 1.82 14.32
C VAL A 13 -20.38 2.85 15.36
N ILE A 14 -20.38 4.13 15.01
CA ILE A 14 -20.87 5.21 15.88
C ILE A 14 -22.39 5.30 15.70
N HIS A 15 -23.16 4.80 16.66
CA HIS A 15 -24.63 4.81 16.60
C HIS A 15 -25.21 6.11 17.20
N LEU A 16 -26.02 6.84 16.42
CA LEU A 16 -26.89 7.92 16.89
C LEU A 16 -28.24 7.76 16.20
N GLU A 17 -29.28 7.42 16.96
CA GLU A 17 -30.61 7.13 16.42
C GLU A 17 -31.23 8.36 15.70
N HIS A 18 -31.92 8.09 14.58
CA HIS A 18 -32.62 8.99 13.64
C HIS A 18 -31.87 9.36 12.33
N PHE A 19 -32.61 9.30 11.21
CA PHE A 19 -32.23 9.60 9.81
C PHE A 19 -30.82 10.22 9.64
N PHE A 20 -29.84 9.39 9.24
CA PHE A 20 -28.41 9.69 9.33
C PHE A 20 -27.92 10.71 8.30
N VAL A 21 -27.98 11.99 8.66
CA VAL A 21 -26.99 12.98 8.19
C VAL A 21 -25.92 13.01 9.29
N GLY A 22 -24.73 12.45 9.05
CA GLY A 22 -23.69 12.40 10.11
C GLY A 22 -22.95 11.08 10.36
N LEU A 23 -23.25 9.98 9.66
CA LEU A 23 -22.65 8.67 9.96
C LEU A 23 -21.38 8.40 9.13
N VAL A 24 -20.32 8.00 9.82
CA VAL A 24 -19.09 7.46 9.23
C VAL A 24 -18.91 6.02 9.66
N ILE A 25 -18.77 5.12 8.69
CA ILE A 25 -18.31 3.74 8.94
C ILE A 25 -16.81 3.69 8.72
N VAL A 26 -16.10 3.18 9.72
CA VAL A 26 -14.63 3.05 9.68
C VAL A 26 -14.25 1.57 9.66
N ASP A 27 -13.65 1.13 8.55
CA ASP A 27 -13.16 -0.25 8.39
C ASP A 27 -11.63 -0.29 8.56
N CYS A 28 -11.21 -0.70 9.76
CA CYS A 28 -9.81 -0.97 10.11
C CYS A 28 -9.49 -2.46 10.12
N SER A 29 -10.33 -3.31 9.51
CA SER A 29 -10.08 -4.75 9.41
C SER A 29 -9.10 -5.06 8.26
N ALA A 30 -8.85 -6.35 8.04
CA ALA A 30 -8.08 -6.85 6.91
C ALA A 30 -8.81 -8.01 6.21
N THR A 31 -10.13 -7.92 6.06
CA THR A 31 -10.98 -8.96 5.43
C THR A 31 -11.79 -8.43 4.23
N TYR A 32 -12.26 -9.35 3.37
CA TYR A 32 -13.23 -9.05 2.31
C TYR A 32 -14.68 -9.09 2.83
N ASP A 33 -14.91 -9.64 4.02
CA ASP A 33 -16.27 -9.83 4.56
C ASP A 33 -17.00 -8.51 4.81
N THR A 34 -16.28 -7.39 4.96
CA THR A 34 -16.87 -6.06 5.14
C THR A 34 -17.46 -5.47 3.86
N VAL A 35 -17.12 -6.01 2.67
CA VAL A 35 -17.53 -5.44 1.38
C VAL A 35 -19.04 -5.31 1.26
N GLY A 36 -19.80 -6.31 1.72
CA GLY A 36 -21.27 -6.27 1.68
C GLY A 36 -21.83 -5.10 2.49
N VAL A 37 -21.42 -5.01 3.77
CA VAL A 37 -21.87 -3.95 4.69
C VAL A 37 -21.44 -2.56 4.20
N LEU A 38 -20.25 -2.43 3.63
CA LEU A 38 -19.76 -1.15 3.09
C LEU A 38 -20.59 -0.71 1.87
N LYS A 39 -21.01 -1.64 1.02
CA LYS A 39 -21.91 -1.32 -0.11
C LYS A 39 -23.28 -0.86 0.38
N ASP A 40 -23.85 -1.56 1.37
CA ASP A 40 -25.11 -1.16 2.00
C ASP A 40 -24.99 0.24 2.62
N ALA A 41 -23.86 0.56 3.25
CA ALA A 41 -23.61 1.88 3.81
C ALA A 41 -23.62 2.99 2.76
N VAL A 42 -23.00 2.75 1.60
CA VAL A 42 -23.03 3.67 0.46
C VAL A 42 -24.46 3.85 -0.05
N ASP A 43 -25.26 2.79 -0.10
CA ASP A 43 -26.69 2.88 -0.49
C ASP A 43 -27.53 3.72 0.48
N HIS A 44 -27.16 3.78 1.75
CA HIS A 44 -27.80 4.62 2.76
C HIS A 44 -27.21 6.04 2.86
N GLY A 45 -26.25 6.40 1.99
CA GLY A 45 -25.61 7.71 1.98
C GLY A 45 -24.62 7.95 3.13
N CYS A 46 -24.18 6.89 3.81
CA CYS A 46 -23.17 6.97 4.85
C CYS A 46 -21.79 7.33 4.26
N CYS A 47 -20.97 8.01 5.04
CA CYS A 47 -19.56 8.16 4.71
C CYS A 47 -18.77 6.92 5.13
N VAL A 48 -17.67 6.65 4.43
CA VAL A 48 -16.82 5.46 4.61
C VAL A 48 -15.37 5.89 4.74
N VAL A 49 -14.69 5.39 5.77
CA VAL A 49 -13.23 5.55 5.95
C VAL A 49 -12.61 4.15 5.99
N LEU A 50 -11.58 3.92 5.18
CA LEU A 50 -10.93 2.61 5.08
C LEU A 50 -9.44 2.70 5.45
N ALA A 51 -9.00 1.88 6.40
CA ALA A 51 -7.61 1.42 6.46
C ALA A 51 -7.48 0.00 5.84
N ASN A 52 -8.59 -0.68 5.64
CA ASN A 52 -8.67 -1.96 4.95
C ASN A 52 -8.50 -1.79 3.43
N LYS A 53 -7.44 -2.39 2.86
CA LYS A 53 -7.18 -2.39 1.41
C LYS A 53 -8.16 -3.28 0.62
N LYS A 54 -8.70 -4.33 1.25
CA LYS A 54 -9.43 -5.41 0.54
C LYS A 54 -10.69 -4.92 -0.18
N PRO A 55 -11.54 -4.04 0.39
CA PRO A 55 -12.66 -3.46 -0.33
C PRO A 55 -12.27 -2.64 -1.56
N LEU A 56 -11.04 -2.11 -1.62
CA LEU A 56 -10.57 -1.34 -2.77
C LEU A 56 -9.89 -2.20 -3.84
N THR A 57 -9.49 -3.42 -3.48
CA THR A 57 -8.83 -4.39 -4.38
C THR A 57 -9.73 -5.58 -4.73
N CYS A 58 -11.02 -5.52 -4.40
CA CYS A 58 -12.00 -6.54 -4.74
C CYS A 58 -12.40 -6.46 -6.24
N ALA A 59 -13.44 -7.21 -6.62
CA ALA A 59 -14.02 -7.15 -7.96
C ALA A 59 -14.29 -5.69 -8.37
N TYR A 60 -14.00 -5.37 -9.64
CA TYR A 60 -14.03 -3.99 -10.11
C TYR A 60 -15.41 -3.31 -9.95
N GLU A 61 -16.51 -4.05 -10.12
CA GLU A 61 -17.86 -3.53 -9.91
C GLU A 61 -18.16 -3.17 -8.45
N ASP A 62 -17.65 -3.95 -7.50
CA ASP A 62 -17.80 -3.63 -6.08
C ASP A 62 -16.97 -2.39 -5.71
N PHE A 63 -15.73 -2.29 -6.20
CA PHE A 63 -14.92 -1.08 -6.06
C PHE A 63 -15.64 0.16 -6.63
N LYS A 64 -16.23 0.05 -7.83
CA LYS A 64 -16.97 1.13 -8.47
C LYS A 64 -18.21 1.53 -7.67
N LYS A 65 -18.92 0.54 -7.08
CA LYS A 65 -20.04 0.81 -6.18
C LYS A 65 -19.58 1.58 -4.95
N LEU A 66 -18.52 1.12 -4.29
CA LEU A 66 -17.96 1.76 -3.09
C LEU A 66 -17.48 3.19 -3.34
N THR A 67 -16.95 3.46 -4.54
CA THR A 67 -16.41 4.77 -4.92
C THR A 67 -17.38 5.65 -5.72
N SER A 68 -18.63 5.21 -5.89
CA SER A 68 -19.65 5.93 -6.68
C SER A 68 -19.94 7.34 -6.16
N HIS A 69 -19.80 7.54 -4.85
CA HIS A 69 -19.86 8.85 -4.19
C HIS A 69 -18.49 9.22 -3.63
N PHE A 70 -17.52 9.51 -4.50
CA PHE A 70 -16.12 9.73 -4.12
C PHE A 70 -15.90 10.76 -3.00
N ARG A 71 -16.79 11.76 -2.87
CA ARG A 71 -16.73 12.75 -1.77
C ARG A 71 -16.98 12.14 -0.38
N GLN A 72 -17.73 11.05 -0.29
CA GLN A 72 -18.14 10.38 0.95
C GLN A 72 -17.20 9.25 1.38
N ILE A 73 -16.18 8.92 0.59
CA ILE A 73 -15.23 7.86 0.90
C ILE A 73 -13.82 8.44 1.08
N ARG A 74 -13.09 7.95 2.09
CA ARG A 74 -11.68 8.22 2.32
C ARG A 74 -10.95 6.92 2.64
N PHE A 75 -9.68 6.85 2.26
CA PHE A 75 -8.89 5.63 2.37
C PHE A 75 -7.39 5.91 2.37
N GLU A 76 -6.97 7.03 2.95
CA GLU A 76 -5.57 7.46 2.98
C GLU A 76 -4.68 6.36 3.58
N SER A 77 -5.15 5.75 4.66
CA SER A 77 -4.42 4.72 5.38
C SER A 77 -4.26 3.37 4.66
N THR A 78 -4.82 3.23 3.47
CA THR A 78 -4.59 2.05 2.64
C THR A 78 -3.25 2.09 1.90
N VAL A 79 -2.68 3.29 1.66
CA VAL A 79 -1.42 3.48 0.92
C VAL A 79 -0.53 4.48 1.64
N GLY A 80 0.53 4.00 2.28
CA GLY A 80 1.49 4.88 2.97
C GLY A 80 1.13 5.22 4.42
N ALA A 81 0.24 4.46 5.05
CA ALA A 81 -0.17 4.61 6.46
C ALA A 81 -0.76 5.99 6.81
N GLY A 82 0.04 6.93 7.28
CA GLY A 82 -0.41 8.30 7.57
C GLY A 82 0.03 9.32 6.52
N LEU A 83 0.82 8.90 5.53
CA LEU A 83 1.30 9.79 4.48
C LEU A 83 0.14 10.25 3.59
N PRO A 84 0.07 11.52 3.17
CA PRO A 84 -1.05 12.07 2.40
C PRO A 84 -0.95 11.72 0.90
N VAL A 85 -0.84 10.43 0.58
CA VAL A 85 -0.62 9.94 -0.80
C VAL A 85 -1.90 10.06 -1.61
N ILE A 86 -2.99 9.48 -1.14
CA ILE A 86 -4.31 9.48 -1.78
C ILE A 86 -4.84 10.91 -1.89
N ALA A 87 -4.73 11.71 -0.83
CA ALA A 87 -5.13 13.12 -0.86
C ALA A 87 -4.33 13.93 -1.89
N SER A 88 -3.01 13.72 -1.97
CA SER A 88 -2.16 14.43 -2.93
C SER A 88 -2.50 14.05 -4.37
N VAL A 89 -2.64 12.75 -4.67
CA VAL A 89 -3.04 12.27 -6.00
C VAL A 89 -4.42 12.81 -6.38
N THR A 90 -5.39 12.72 -5.47
CA THR A 90 -6.76 13.22 -5.68
C THR A 90 -6.76 14.73 -5.96
N ARG A 91 -5.96 15.50 -5.23
CA ARG A 91 -5.86 16.96 -5.41
C ARG A 91 -5.28 17.32 -6.77
N ILE A 92 -4.25 16.60 -7.22
CA ILE A 92 -3.65 16.79 -8.55
C ILE A 92 -4.71 16.51 -9.63
N ILE A 93 -5.38 15.36 -9.56
CA ILE A 93 -6.46 14.99 -10.51
C ILE A 93 -7.59 16.03 -10.51
N ALA A 94 -8.07 16.45 -9.33
CA ALA A 94 -9.16 17.41 -9.20
C ALA A 94 -8.82 18.79 -9.78
N SER A 95 -7.53 19.15 -9.81
CA SER A 95 -7.06 20.39 -10.45
C SER A 95 -7.01 20.33 -11.98
N GLY A 96 -7.29 19.16 -12.57
CA GLY A 96 -7.20 18.92 -14.00
C GLY A 96 -5.77 18.68 -14.51
N ASP A 97 -4.83 18.37 -13.60
CA ASP A 97 -3.46 18.03 -13.95
C ASP A 97 -3.32 16.50 -14.10
N PRO A 98 -3.15 15.98 -15.33
CA PRO A 98 -3.11 14.55 -15.56
C PRO A 98 -1.82 13.95 -14.97
N VAL A 99 -1.98 12.94 -14.10
CA VAL A 99 -0.88 12.13 -13.57
C VAL A 99 -0.45 11.14 -14.65
N SER A 100 0.81 11.20 -15.06
CA SER A 100 1.38 10.35 -16.10
C SER A 100 2.03 9.09 -15.53
N ARG A 101 2.57 9.17 -14.30
CA ARG A 101 3.28 8.07 -13.65
C ARG A 101 3.28 8.22 -12.14
N ILE A 102 3.17 7.10 -11.42
CA ILE A 102 3.47 7.00 -9.99
C ILE A 102 4.53 5.91 -9.81
N VAL A 103 5.55 6.19 -9.01
CA VAL A 103 6.54 5.19 -8.56
C VAL A 103 6.56 5.17 -7.05
N GLY A 104 6.40 4.02 -6.42
CA GLY A 104 6.30 3.93 -4.97
C GLY A 104 7.08 2.77 -4.36
N SER A 105 7.95 3.05 -3.40
CA SER A 105 8.42 2.05 -2.44
C SER A 105 7.49 2.08 -1.23
N LEU A 106 6.64 1.04 -1.12
CA LEU A 106 5.44 1.06 -0.28
C LEU A 106 5.40 -0.07 0.75
N SER A 107 6.51 -0.75 0.98
CA SER A 107 6.63 -1.80 2.01
C SER A 107 7.84 -1.51 2.89
N GLY A 108 7.59 -1.32 4.19
CA GLY A 108 8.65 -1.12 5.17
C GLY A 108 9.58 -2.33 5.29
N THR A 109 9.02 -3.55 5.24
CA THR A 109 9.79 -4.81 5.24
C THR A 109 10.72 -4.88 4.05
N LEU A 110 10.21 -4.65 2.84
CA LEU A 110 11.02 -4.74 1.62
C LEU A 110 12.00 -3.56 1.52
N GLY A 111 11.62 -2.37 1.99
CA GLY A 111 12.52 -1.21 2.11
C GLY A 111 13.72 -1.50 3.01
N TYR A 112 13.47 -2.14 4.17
CA TYR A 112 14.53 -2.58 5.07
C TYR A 112 15.44 -3.60 4.39
N VAL A 113 14.85 -4.65 3.78
CA VAL A 113 15.64 -5.68 3.09
C VAL A 113 16.52 -5.07 1.99
N MET A 114 15.98 -4.20 1.15
CA MET A 114 16.75 -3.55 0.08
C MET A 114 17.85 -2.62 0.60
N SER A 115 17.62 -1.97 1.76
CA SER A 115 18.63 -1.13 2.41
C SER A 115 19.81 -1.97 2.90
N GLU A 116 19.54 -3.06 3.60
CA GLU A 116 20.59 -3.95 4.13
C GLU A 116 21.36 -4.68 3.04
N LEU A 117 20.69 -5.05 1.94
CA LEU A 117 21.36 -5.60 0.76
C LEU A 117 22.32 -4.60 0.12
N GLU A 118 21.95 -3.31 0.07
CA GLU A 118 22.84 -2.27 -0.42
C GLU A 118 24.11 -2.14 0.44
N ASP A 119 23.99 -2.38 1.74
CA ASP A 119 25.11 -2.38 2.69
C ASP A 119 25.99 -3.65 2.58
N GLY A 120 25.62 -4.58 1.70
CA GLY A 120 26.41 -5.78 1.36
C GLY A 120 26.06 -7.01 2.17
N ASN A 121 24.95 -6.99 2.92
CA ASN A 121 24.49 -8.16 3.66
C ASN A 121 23.83 -9.19 2.73
N PHE A 122 23.91 -10.48 3.10
CA PHE A 122 23.26 -11.56 2.35
C PHE A 122 21.75 -11.53 2.55
N PHE A 123 20.98 -11.77 1.49
CA PHE A 123 19.52 -11.74 1.50
C PHE A 123 18.93 -12.65 2.59
N SER A 124 19.47 -13.87 2.72
CA SER A 124 19.02 -14.85 3.68
C SER A 124 19.15 -14.37 5.13
N GLU A 125 20.29 -13.80 5.48
CA GLU A 125 20.55 -13.29 6.83
C GLU A 125 19.72 -12.03 7.13
N VAL A 126 19.54 -11.17 6.14
CA VAL A 126 18.68 -9.97 6.26
C VAL A 126 17.23 -10.35 6.51
N VAL A 127 16.67 -11.30 5.77
CA VAL A 127 15.28 -11.74 5.96
C VAL A 127 15.09 -12.40 7.33
N LYS A 128 16.04 -13.24 7.78
CA LYS A 128 16.00 -13.82 9.13
C LYS A 128 16.06 -12.74 10.21
N THR A 129 16.92 -11.74 10.02
CA THR A 129 17.05 -10.60 10.94
C THR A 129 15.76 -9.79 10.99
N ALA A 130 15.17 -9.46 9.83
CA ALA A 130 13.89 -8.77 9.74
C ALA A 130 12.78 -9.54 10.48
N LYS A 131 12.73 -10.87 10.34
CA LYS A 131 11.80 -11.73 11.09
C LYS A 131 12.04 -11.67 12.60
N ALA A 132 13.30 -11.75 13.04
CA ALA A 132 13.65 -11.69 14.46
C ALA A 132 13.32 -10.33 15.11
N LEU A 133 13.41 -9.24 14.34
CA LEU A 133 13.02 -7.89 14.75
C LEU A 133 11.50 -7.65 14.67
N GLY A 134 10.73 -8.61 14.15
CA GLY A 134 9.28 -8.48 13.98
C GLY A 134 8.87 -7.54 12.85
N TYR A 135 9.74 -7.33 11.85
CA TYR A 135 9.44 -6.52 10.67
C TYR A 135 8.66 -7.30 9.60
N THR A 136 8.73 -8.63 9.61
CA THR A 136 7.99 -9.47 8.67
C THR A 136 6.70 -9.99 9.28
N GLU A 137 5.79 -10.45 8.43
CA GLU A 137 4.71 -11.35 8.82
C GLU A 137 5.23 -12.69 9.41
N PRO A 138 4.37 -13.49 10.07
CA PRO A 138 4.74 -14.80 10.59
C PRO A 138 5.38 -15.72 9.55
N ASP A 139 4.96 -15.63 8.29
CA ASP A 139 5.68 -16.17 7.14
C ASP A 139 6.24 -15.02 6.29
N PRO A 140 7.58 -14.83 6.23
CA PRO A 140 8.17 -13.73 5.46
C PRO A 140 7.83 -13.76 3.97
N ARG A 141 7.38 -14.90 3.44
CA ARG A 141 6.94 -14.99 2.04
C ARG A 141 5.73 -14.11 1.74
N ASP A 142 4.91 -13.80 2.74
CA ASP A 142 3.79 -12.87 2.58
C ASP A 142 4.28 -11.46 2.19
N ASP A 143 5.39 -11.00 2.77
CA ASP A 143 6.06 -9.75 2.39
C ASP A 143 6.82 -9.90 1.06
N LEU A 144 7.65 -10.94 0.96
CA LEU A 144 8.57 -11.16 -0.18
C LEU A 144 7.86 -11.46 -1.50
N SER A 145 6.59 -11.86 -1.45
CA SER A 145 5.74 -12.06 -2.62
C SER A 145 5.44 -10.76 -3.38
N GLY A 146 5.53 -9.60 -2.70
CA GLY A 146 5.15 -8.31 -3.25
C GLY A 146 3.65 -8.02 -3.25
N MET A 147 2.81 -8.93 -2.75
CA MET A 147 1.35 -8.81 -2.88
C MET A 147 0.75 -7.65 -2.09
N ASP A 148 1.35 -7.23 -0.97
CA ASP A 148 0.91 -6.01 -0.28
C ASP A 148 1.19 -4.75 -1.12
N VAL A 149 2.37 -4.67 -1.76
CA VAL A 149 2.72 -3.60 -2.68
C VAL A 149 1.81 -3.61 -3.91
N ALA A 150 1.47 -4.79 -4.43
CA ALA A 150 0.52 -4.95 -5.54
C ALA A 150 -0.89 -4.46 -5.19
N ARG A 151 -1.37 -4.72 -3.97
CA ARG A 151 -2.66 -4.16 -3.49
C ARG A 151 -2.63 -2.64 -3.44
N LYS A 152 -1.57 -2.05 -2.88
CA LYS A 152 -1.40 -0.59 -2.84
C LYS A 152 -1.31 0.00 -4.25
N ALA A 153 -0.60 -0.67 -5.15
CA ALA A 153 -0.48 -0.26 -6.54
C ALA A 153 -1.84 -0.34 -7.27
N LEU A 154 -2.64 -1.37 -7.03
CA LEU A 154 -4.00 -1.51 -7.59
C LEU A 154 -4.91 -0.36 -7.14
N ILE A 155 -4.85 0.02 -5.87
CA ILE A 155 -5.63 1.15 -5.33
C ILE A 155 -5.25 2.44 -6.06
N LEU A 156 -3.96 2.72 -6.18
CA LEU A 156 -3.46 3.91 -6.88
C LEU A 156 -3.81 3.88 -8.38
N ALA A 157 -3.66 2.75 -9.06
CA ALA A 157 -4.00 2.62 -10.48
C ALA A 157 -5.50 2.85 -10.72
N ARG A 158 -6.37 2.29 -9.87
CA ARG A 158 -7.82 2.53 -9.92
C ARG A 158 -8.16 3.99 -9.60
N LEU A 159 -7.44 4.63 -8.67
CA LEU A 159 -7.57 6.06 -8.38
C LEU A 159 -7.21 6.94 -9.59
N LEU A 160 -6.25 6.52 -10.41
CA LEU A 160 -5.93 7.15 -11.71
C LEU A 160 -6.97 6.86 -12.81
N GLY A 161 -8.05 6.12 -12.50
CA GLY A 161 -9.12 5.77 -13.44
C GLY A 161 -8.87 4.51 -14.28
N GLN A 162 -7.83 3.72 -13.98
CA GLN A 162 -7.56 2.48 -14.69
C GLN A 162 -8.56 1.39 -14.28
N GLN A 163 -9.14 0.70 -15.26
CA GLN A 163 -10.08 -0.41 -15.05
C GLN A 163 -9.31 -1.74 -15.02
N ILE A 164 -8.63 -1.99 -13.90
CA ILE A 164 -7.79 -3.18 -13.75
C ILE A 164 -8.14 -3.99 -12.49
N SER A 165 -7.72 -5.25 -12.53
CA SER A 165 -7.77 -6.23 -11.44
C SER A 165 -6.35 -6.70 -11.09
N MET A 166 -6.22 -7.48 -10.02
CA MET A 166 -4.91 -7.99 -9.57
C MET A 166 -4.20 -8.79 -10.66
N GLU A 167 -4.92 -9.55 -11.49
CA GLU A 167 -4.32 -10.30 -12.61
C GLU A 167 -3.67 -9.43 -13.69
N ASN A 168 -3.96 -8.12 -13.72
CA ASN A 168 -3.36 -7.20 -14.69
C ASN A 168 -2.04 -6.59 -14.19
N ILE A 169 -1.68 -6.83 -12.93
CA ILE A 169 -0.44 -6.31 -12.33
C ILE A 169 0.64 -7.37 -12.50
N ASN A 170 1.76 -7.00 -13.13
CA ASN A 170 2.93 -7.86 -13.17
C ASN A 170 3.69 -7.75 -11.85
N VAL A 171 3.72 -8.82 -11.04
CA VAL A 171 4.36 -8.86 -9.72
C VAL A 171 5.57 -9.79 -9.76
N GLU A 172 6.77 -9.25 -9.57
CA GLU A 172 8.00 -10.01 -9.39
C GLU A 172 8.14 -10.40 -7.91
N SER A 173 7.96 -11.69 -7.60
CA SER A 173 8.28 -12.23 -6.27
C SER A 173 9.79 -12.28 -6.05
N LEU A 174 10.24 -12.05 -4.81
CA LEU A 174 11.65 -12.20 -4.42
C LEU A 174 12.08 -13.65 -4.19
N TYR A 175 11.15 -14.59 -4.29
CA TYR A 175 11.42 -16.02 -4.30
C TYR A 175 10.67 -16.70 -5.46
N PRO A 176 11.25 -17.75 -6.06
CA PRO A 176 10.60 -18.49 -7.15
C PRO A 176 9.54 -19.46 -6.60
N SER A 177 8.64 -19.93 -7.46
CA SER A 177 7.49 -20.76 -7.06
C SER A 177 7.86 -22.03 -6.29
N GLU A 178 9.04 -22.60 -6.53
CA GLU A 178 9.57 -23.80 -5.87
C GLU A 178 9.85 -23.58 -4.37
N LEU A 179 9.96 -22.33 -3.93
CA LEU A 179 10.12 -21.93 -2.53
C LEU A 179 8.82 -21.38 -1.92
N GLY A 180 7.73 -21.41 -2.68
CA GLY A 180 6.43 -20.88 -2.27
C GLY A 180 5.78 -21.65 -1.12
N PRO A 181 4.80 -21.04 -0.44
CA PRO A 181 4.12 -21.64 0.72
C PRO A 181 3.34 -22.91 0.39
N GLU A 182 2.97 -23.13 -0.88
CA GLU A 182 2.31 -24.36 -1.34
C GLU A 182 3.26 -25.55 -1.49
N VAL A 183 4.57 -25.29 -1.60
CA VAL A 183 5.60 -26.30 -1.91
C VAL A 183 6.48 -26.61 -0.69
N MET A 184 6.77 -25.61 0.13
CA MET A 184 7.74 -25.70 1.21
C MET A 184 7.19 -25.10 2.51
N SER A 185 7.50 -25.73 3.64
CA SER A 185 7.13 -25.19 4.96
C SER A 185 7.88 -23.88 5.25
N THR A 186 7.32 -23.03 6.11
CA THR A 186 7.98 -21.78 6.51
C THR A 186 9.35 -22.04 7.17
N THR A 187 9.46 -23.12 7.95
CA THR A 187 10.72 -23.51 8.61
C THR A 187 11.77 -23.89 7.58
N ASP A 188 11.45 -24.77 6.63
CA ASP A 188 12.39 -25.20 5.58
C ASP A 188 12.83 -24.04 4.70
N PHE A 189 11.91 -23.09 4.42
CA PHE A 189 12.20 -21.88 3.69
C PHE A 189 13.26 -21.03 4.40
N LEU A 190 13.12 -20.84 5.70
CA LEU A 190 14.05 -20.06 6.52
C LEU A 190 15.41 -20.75 6.69
N GLU A 191 15.42 -22.08 6.87
CA GLU A 191 16.65 -22.84 7.15
C GLU A 191 17.46 -23.12 5.88
N SER A 192 16.80 -23.38 4.75
CA SER A 192 17.46 -23.87 3.53
C SER A 192 17.03 -23.19 2.23
N GLY A 193 15.82 -22.63 2.17
CA GLY A 193 15.29 -21.97 0.97
C GLY A 193 15.99 -20.64 0.69
N LEU A 194 16.10 -19.77 1.70
CA LEU A 194 16.66 -18.43 1.56
C LEU A 194 18.10 -18.41 1.05
N ALA A 195 18.96 -19.32 1.52
CA ALA A 195 20.36 -19.38 1.11
C ALA A 195 20.54 -19.62 -0.40
N LYS A 196 19.55 -20.24 -1.06
CA LYS A 196 19.55 -20.48 -2.51
C LYS A 196 19.35 -19.19 -3.32
N LEU A 197 18.89 -18.11 -2.69
CA LEU A 197 18.58 -16.84 -3.34
C LEU A 197 19.74 -15.83 -3.23
N ASP A 198 20.70 -16.07 -2.33
CA ASP A 198 21.77 -15.13 -2.03
C ASP A 198 22.61 -14.79 -3.26
N GLU A 199 23.10 -15.80 -3.98
CA GLU A 199 23.97 -15.60 -5.15
C GLU A 199 23.27 -14.73 -6.22
N THR A 200 22.04 -15.08 -6.60
CA THR A 200 21.30 -14.35 -7.63
C THR A 200 20.98 -12.91 -7.22
N ILE A 201 20.63 -12.67 -5.95
CA ILE A 201 20.30 -11.33 -5.46
C ILE A 201 21.57 -10.50 -5.33
N GLU A 202 22.65 -11.08 -4.80
CA GLU A 202 23.95 -10.41 -4.67
C GLU A 202 24.50 -9.99 -6.04
N GLU A 203 24.37 -10.84 -7.07
CA GLU A 203 24.73 -10.49 -8.45
C GLU A 203 23.94 -9.28 -8.96
N LYS A 204 22.61 -9.25 -8.74
CA LYS A 204 21.77 -8.10 -9.14
C LYS A 204 22.19 -6.82 -8.42
N VAL A 205 22.46 -6.89 -7.11
CA VAL A 205 22.88 -5.73 -6.29
C VAL A 205 24.25 -5.22 -6.74
N LYS A 206 25.23 -6.11 -6.94
CA LYS A 206 26.56 -5.75 -7.45
C LYS A 206 26.47 -5.11 -8.83
N ALA A 207 25.66 -5.67 -9.72
CA ALA A 207 25.48 -5.12 -11.06
C ALA A 207 24.91 -3.69 -11.04
N ALA A 208 23.93 -3.41 -10.18
CA ALA A 208 23.38 -2.06 -9.98
C ALA A 208 24.43 -1.11 -9.39
N SER A 209 25.17 -1.55 -8.37
CA SER A 209 26.22 -0.76 -7.71
C SER A 209 27.34 -0.35 -8.67
N LEU A 210 27.76 -1.24 -9.58
CA LEU A 210 28.74 -0.94 -10.63
C LEU A 210 28.30 0.17 -11.59
N ARG A 211 26.98 0.41 -11.71
CA ARG A 211 26.39 1.48 -12.52
C ARG A 211 26.09 2.75 -11.72
N GLY A 212 26.48 2.81 -10.45
CA GLY A 212 26.17 3.93 -9.55
C GLY A 212 24.72 3.96 -9.06
N ASN A 213 24.02 2.82 -9.19
CA ASN A 213 22.61 2.66 -8.86
C ASN A 213 22.43 1.72 -7.67
N VAL A 214 21.20 1.67 -7.15
CA VAL A 214 20.78 0.78 -6.07
C VAL A 214 19.49 0.08 -6.46
N LEU A 215 19.23 -1.09 -5.88
CA LEU A 215 17.96 -1.79 -6.08
C LEU A 215 16.94 -1.34 -5.05
N ARG A 216 15.71 -1.11 -5.51
CA ARG A 216 14.55 -0.86 -4.66
C ARG A 216 13.39 -1.72 -5.14
N TYR A 217 12.62 -2.24 -4.19
CA TYR A 217 11.37 -2.90 -4.49
C TYR A 217 10.26 -1.86 -4.56
N VAL A 218 9.66 -1.68 -5.73
CA VAL A 218 8.72 -0.58 -6.00
C VAL A 218 7.53 -1.06 -6.81
N CYS A 219 6.44 -0.30 -6.74
CA CYS A 219 5.43 -0.29 -7.79
C CYS A 219 5.72 0.82 -8.80
N VAL A 220 5.43 0.57 -10.07
CA VAL A 220 5.45 1.53 -11.16
C VAL A 220 4.09 1.48 -11.84
N ILE A 221 3.37 2.59 -11.79
CA ILE A 221 2.05 2.77 -12.39
C ILE A 221 2.21 3.83 -13.47
N GLY A 222 1.84 3.49 -14.70
CA GLY A 222 1.83 4.46 -15.80
C GLY A 222 0.86 4.04 -16.89
N ASN A 223 0.96 4.71 -18.04
CA ASN A 223 0.09 4.46 -19.19
C ASN A 223 0.26 3.04 -19.78
N THR A 224 1.43 2.43 -19.60
CA THR A 224 1.76 1.10 -20.12
C THR A 224 1.35 -0.05 -19.19
N GLY A 225 0.74 0.27 -18.03
CA GLY A 225 0.27 -0.70 -17.05
C GLY A 225 0.84 -0.49 -15.66
N CYS A 226 0.69 -1.52 -14.82
CA CYS A 226 1.10 -1.54 -13.43
C CYS A 226 2.07 -2.70 -13.20
N GLN A 227 3.24 -2.41 -12.66
CA GLN A 227 4.29 -3.38 -12.38
C GLN A 227 4.76 -3.24 -10.93
N VAL A 228 5.14 -4.34 -10.31
CA VAL A 228 5.68 -4.41 -8.95
C VAL A 228 6.88 -5.33 -8.97
N GLY A 229 8.02 -4.87 -8.46
CA GLY A 229 9.24 -5.66 -8.49
C GLY A 229 10.49 -4.87 -8.17
N LEU A 230 11.64 -5.50 -8.40
CA LEU A 230 12.92 -4.85 -8.27
C LEU A 230 13.11 -3.84 -9.39
N GLN A 231 13.51 -2.63 -9.02
CA GLN A 231 13.92 -1.58 -9.93
C GLN A 231 15.28 -1.06 -9.54
N GLU A 232 16.11 -0.87 -10.56
CA GLU A 232 17.39 -0.19 -10.42
C GLU A 232 17.16 1.32 -10.53
N VAL A 233 17.55 2.06 -9.49
CA VAL A 233 17.38 3.52 -9.42
C VAL A 233 18.70 4.22 -9.11
N PRO A 234 18.91 5.46 -9.59
CA PRO A 234 20.09 6.23 -9.22
C PRO A 234 20.20 6.38 -7.71
N LYS A 235 21.40 6.20 -7.16
CA LYS A 235 21.64 6.30 -5.70
C LYS A 235 21.24 7.66 -5.13
N ASP A 236 21.39 8.72 -5.93
CA ASP A 236 21.04 10.09 -5.54
C ASP A 236 19.59 10.49 -5.88
N SER A 237 18.74 9.56 -6.33
CA SER A 237 17.30 9.80 -6.49
C SER A 237 16.56 9.80 -5.15
N ALA A 238 15.29 10.21 -5.11
CA ALA A 238 14.51 10.13 -3.88
C ALA A 238 14.35 8.67 -3.41
N LEU A 239 14.06 7.75 -4.32
CA LEU A 239 14.02 6.31 -4.05
C LEU A 239 15.39 5.74 -3.67
N GLY A 240 16.46 6.20 -4.32
CA GLY A 240 17.82 5.72 -4.05
C GLY A 240 18.35 6.12 -2.66
N ARG A 241 17.89 7.26 -2.14
CA ARG A 241 18.25 7.73 -0.79
C ARG A 241 17.43 7.09 0.33
N LEU A 242 16.42 6.29 0.02
CA LEU A 242 15.64 5.56 1.03
C LEU A 242 16.56 4.71 1.91
N ARG A 243 16.26 4.72 3.21
CA ARG A 243 16.91 3.91 4.24
C ARG A 243 15.86 3.36 5.20
N GLY A 244 16.09 2.15 5.68
CA GLY A 244 15.22 1.51 6.65
C GLY A 244 13.83 1.22 6.08
N SER A 245 12.79 1.48 6.88
CA SER A 245 11.40 1.11 6.59
C SER A 245 10.51 2.27 6.11
N ASP A 246 11.13 3.40 5.74
CA ASP A 246 10.41 4.54 5.16
C ASP A 246 9.78 4.15 3.81
N ASN A 247 8.57 4.67 3.57
CA ASN A 247 7.96 4.65 2.25
C ASN A 247 8.26 5.96 1.52
N VAL A 248 8.41 5.86 0.19
CA VAL A 248 8.46 7.02 -0.72
C VAL A 248 7.50 6.79 -1.86
N VAL A 249 6.82 7.86 -2.26
CA VAL A 249 6.01 7.92 -3.48
C VAL A 249 6.45 9.12 -4.30
N GLU A 250 6.80 8.87 -5.56
CA GLU A 250 7.05 9.88 -6.59
C GLU A 250 5.82 9.96 -7.51
N ILE A 251 5.24 11.15 -7.63
CA ILE A 251 4.07 11.42 -8.48
C ILE A 251 4.49 12.36 -9.59
N TYR A 252 4.42 11.87 -10.83
CA TYR A 252 4.72 12.62 -12.05
C TYR A 252 3.41 13.02 -12.71
N SER A 253 3.28 14.30 -13.04
CA SER A 253 2.14 14.85 -13.79
C SER A 253 2.63 15.80 -14.87
N ARG A 254 1.72 16.41 -15.63
CA ARG A 254 2.09 17.46 -16.60
C ARG A 254 2.82 18.63 -15.92
N CYS A 255 2.40 19.04 -14.72
CA CYS A 255 3.06 20.11 -13.98
C CYS A 255 4.35 19.66 -13.25
N TYR A 256 4.49 18.37 -12.97
CA TYR A 256 5.61 17.77 -12.21
C TYR A 256 6.36 16.71 -13.03
N GLU A 257 6.64 16.99 -14.30
CA GLU A 257 7.25 16.01 -15.22
C GLU A 257 8.74 15.79 -14.94
N SER A 258 9.51 16.89 -14.78
CA SER A 258 10.97 16.83 -14.57
C SER A 258 11.36 16.72 -13.09
N SER A 259 10.47 17.12 -12.19
CA SER A 259 10.65 17.07 -10.74
C SER A 259 9.35 16.59 -10.12
N PRO A 260 9.22 15.28 -9.84
CA PRO A 260 7.99 14.73 -9.30
C PRO A 260 7.67 15.32 -7.92
N LEU A 261 6.40 15.26 -7.53
CA LEU A 261 6.04 15.42 -6.12
C LEU A 261 6.53 14.17 -5.37
N VAL A 262 7.38 14.37 -4.36
CA VAL A 262 7.91 13.30 -3.53
C VAL A 262 7.29 13.38 -2.14
N ILE A 263 6.67 12.29 -1.70
CA ILE A 263 6.13 12.13 -0.36
C ILE A 263 6.92 11.02 0.32
N GLN A 264 7.53 11.32 1.47
CA GLN A 264 8.35 10.38 2.24
C GLN A 264 7.95 10.37 3.71
N GLY A 265 7.99 9.19 4.32
CA GLY A 265 8.03 9.02 5.77
C GLY A 265 7.68 7.59 6.18
N ALA A 266 7.41 7.41 7.46
CA ALA A 266 7.08 6.09 8.01
C ALA A 266 5.87 5.46 7.29
N GLY A 267 6.12 4.32 6.65
CA GLY A 267 5.14 3.62 5.81
C GLY A 267 4.22 2.65 6.54
N ALA A 268 4.44 2.48 7.84
CA ALA A 268 3.75 1.57 8.73
C ALA A 268 3.78 2.12 10.17
N GLY A 269 3.03 1.48 11.06
CA GLY A 269 2.95 1.86 12.48
C GLY A 269 1.51 2.14 12.90
N ASN A 270 1.17 1.75 14.12
CA ASN A 270 -0.19 1.87 14.64
C ASN A 270 -0.60 3.35 14.76
N ASP A 271 0.26 4.20 15.33
CA ASP A 271 -0.04 5.60 15.56
C ASP A 271 -0.14 6.40 14.26
N THR A 272 0.77 6.16 13.30
CA THR A 272 0.76 6.82 11.99
C THR A 272 -0.47 6.44 11.17
N THR A 273 -0.84 5.16 11.18
CA THR A 273 -2.05 4.67 10.51
C THR A 273 -3.31 5.21 11.18
N ALA A 274 -3.38 5.19 12.51
CA ALA A 274 -4.54 5.73 13.24
C ALA A 274 -4.71 7.24 13.03
N ALA A 275 -3.61 7.99 12.96
CA ALA A 275 -3.64 9.41 12.63
C ALA A 275 -4.18 9.67 11.22
N GLY A 276 -3.81 8.84 10.23
CA GLY A 276 -4.36 8.90 8.87
C GLY A 276 -5.87 8.63 8.84
N VAL A 277 -6.34 7.59 9.54
CA VAL A 277 -7.77 7.30 9.69
C VAL A 277 -8.53 8.46 10.34
N LEU A 278 -7.94 9.09 11.37
CA LEU A 278 -8.55 10.24 12.03
C LEU A 278 -8.62 11.46 11.10
N ALA A 279 -7.56 11.72 10.32
CA ALA A 279 -7.58 12.76 9.30
C ALA A 279 -8.67 12.51 8.26
N ASP A 280 -8.84 11.27 7.80
CA ASP A 280 -9.91 10.89 6.87
C ASP A 280 -11.31 11.16 7.44
N ILE A 281 -11.53 10.91 8.74
CA ILE A 281 -12.80 11.23 9.42
C ILE A 281 -13.02 12.76 9.44
N ILE A 282 -11.98 13.53 9.76
CA ILE A 282 -12.04 15.00 9.83
C ILE A 282 -12.29 15.61 8.45
N ASP A 283 -11.71 15.05 7.39
CA ASP A 283 -11.92 15.49 6.00
C ASP A 283 -13.37 15.35 5.51
N LEU A 284 -14.18 14.56 6.21
CA LEU A 284 -15.60 14.36 5.92
C LEU A 284 -16.50 15.30 6.74
N GLN A 285 -15.95 16.09 7.68
CA GLN A 285 -16.72 16.90 8.62
C GLN A 285 -17.74 17.82 7.96
N ASP A 286 -17.39 18.41 6.82
CA ASP A 286 -18.24 19.38 6.11
C ASP A 286 -19.49 18.73 5.50
N LEU A 287 -19.51 17.41 5.36
CA LEU A 287 -20.68 16.66 4.88
C LEU A 287 -21.72 16.43 5.97
N PHE A 288 -21.38 16.72 7.24
CA PHE A 288 -22.24 16.50 8.40
C PHE A 288 -22.97 17.77 8.87
N GLN A 289 -22.89 18.86 8.12
CA GLN A 289 -23.63 20.07 8.48
C GLN A 289 -25.14 19.80 8.49
N ALA A 290 -25.75 20.06 9.64
CA ALA A 290 -27.20 19.97 9.83
C ALA A 290 -27.90 20.86 8.80
N ARG A 291 -28.93 20.32 8.13
CA ARG A 291 -29.88 21.16 7.39
C ARG A 291 -30.43 22.22 8.37
N PRO A 292 -30.54 23.49 7.96
CA PRO A 292 -31.05 24.57 8.81
C PRO A 292 -32.47 24.29 9.31
#